data_AF-A0A240CAL1-F1
#
_entry.id   AF-A0A240CAL1-F1
#
_cell.length_a   1.000
_cell.length_b   1.000
_cell.length_c   1.000
_cell.angle_alpha   90.00
_cell.angle_beta   90.00
_cell.angle_gamma   90.00
#
_symmetry.space_group_name_H-M   'P 1'
#
loop_
_entity.id
_entity.type
_entity.pdbx_description
1 polymer ?
#
loop_
_entity_poly.entity_id
_entity_poly.type
_entity_poly.pdbx_seq_one_letter_code
_entity_poly.pdbx_strand_id
1 'polypeptide(L)'
;MYIRVKRINPPMTIFLYHLLILLLSITILFPHKHAAIPILILMYSLLAIALIVSPRSWLIKRNKKAKSNRGRASRKSLYNNSIVSMLFSAVCMLGFVFSVEFLEIIEVEISFAIVSFLSMFLSGYYFISNSEGYSVERNKTISWAIRIVFILLSFSILSWAKGAAMGYMDLTYNDASSRMIIYAYVLIISLIVASPISGMIYMVVCFYEIKVVERVYKKGGVTKIMHVKYNSWPITIPLVMITTSFLMCYGKYHKVVDSYIVRKSIESESTKGFWCGNGYKALGANTDARFIKLSDKDYRAFIFKEGEIRSYRLSCLDSYPYYKMKYILTEPENIRVQMKIDEISHDIKNIGKRKG
;
A
#
# COMPACT_ATOMS: atom_id res chain seq x y z
N MET A 1 -29.69 33.97 -23.57
CA MET A 1 -28.92 32.72 -23.37
C MET A 1 -29.35 32.12 -22.03
N TYR A 2 -29.76 30.85 -21.97
CA TYR A 2 -30.24 30.23 -20.73
C TYR A 2 -29.32 29.08 -20.32
N ILE A 3 -28.81 29.13 -19.10
CA ILE A 3 -27.97 28.11 -18.49
C ILE A 3 -28.83 27.24 -17.57
N ARG A 4 -28.94 25.94 -17.85
CA ARG A 4 -29.65 24.99 -16.97
C ARG A 4 -28.66 23.99 -16.39
N VAL A 5 -28.61 23.88 -15.06
CA VAL A 5 -27.76 22.90 -14.37
C VAL A 5 -28.57 21.64 -14.07
N LYS A 6 -28.07 20.46 -14.46
CA LYS A 6 -28.67 19.17 -14.07
C LYS A 6 -27.62 18.33 -13.32
N ARG A 7 -27.94 17.96 -12.08
CA ARG A 7 -27.16 16.96 -11.33
C ARG A 7 -27.56 15.55 -11.75
N ILE A 8 -26.57 14.70 -11.96
CA ILE A 8 -26.76 13.25 -12.08
C ILE A 8 -26.27 12.63 -10.78
N ASN A 9 -27.23 12.18 -9.97
CA ASN A 9 -26.96 11.38 -8.78
C ASN A 9 -27.19 9.91 -9.14
N PRO A 10 -26.28 9.00 -8.79
CA PRO A 10 -26.55 7.57 -8.90
C PRO A 10 -27.60 7.13 -7.88
N PRO A 11 -28.23 5.97 -8.11
CA PRO A 11 -29.18 5.40 -7.16
C PRO A 11 -28.51 5.06 -5.83
N MET A 12 -29.25 5.22 -4.72
CA MET A 12 -28.76 5.03 -3.35
C MET A 12 -28.23 3.62 -3.08
N THR A 13 -28.78 2.62 -3.75
CA THR A 13 -28.35 1.21 -3.73
C THR A 13 -26.86 1.02 -4.05
N ILE A 14 -26.30 1.81 -4.97
CA ILE A 14 -24.88 1.70 -5.32
C ILE A 14 -24.02 2.05 -4.10
N PHE A 15 -24.41 3.06 -3.33
CA PHE A 15 -23.71 3.40 -2.08
C PHE A 15 -23.86 2.31 -1.03
N LEU A 16 -25.06 1.72 -0.91
CA LEU A 16 -25.31 0.59 0.00
C LEU A 16 -24.44 -0.63 -0.34
N TYR A 17 -24.27 -0.96 -1.64
CA TYR A 17 -23.39 -2.06 -2.04
C TYR A 17 -21.91 -1.82 -1.70
N HIS A 18 -21.39 -0.61 -1.95
CA HIS A 18 -20.01 -0.29 -1.58
C HIS A 18 -19.80 -0.35 -0.06
N LEU A 19 -20.77 0.16 0.71
CA LEU A 19 -20.72 0.13 2.17
C LEU A 19 -20.80 -1.32 2.71
N LEU A 20 -21.63 -2.17 2.11
CA LEU A 20 -21.71 -3.60 2.46
C LEU A 20 -20.38 -4.30 2.24
N ILE A 21 -19.82 -4.17 1.03
CA ILE A 21 -18.57 -4.84 0.64
C ILE A 21 -17.43 -4.41 1.56
N LEU A 22 -17.35 -3.12 1.92
CA LEU A 22 -16.36 -2.66 2.88
C LEU A 22 -16.55 -3.28 4.26
N LEU A 23 -17.76 -3.19 4.82
CA LEU A 23 -18.01 -3.69 6.17
C LEU A 23 -17.59 -5.16 6.26
N LEU A 24 -17.87 -5.93 5.20
CA LEU A 24 -17.39 -7.30 4.99
C LEU A 24 -15.88 -7.41 5.07
N SER A 25 -15.15 -6.63 4.28
CA SER A 25 -13.67 -6.62 4.31
C SER A 25 -13.13 -6.28 5.71
N ILE A 26 -13.68 -5.27 6.38
CA ILE A 26 -13.21 -4.85 7.71
C ILE A 26 -13.52 -5.91 8.77
N THR A 27 -14.68 -6.54 8.71
CA THR A 27 -15.08 -7.56 9.69
C THR A 27 -14.20 -8.79 9.61
N ILE A 28 -13.82 -9.20 8.40
CA ILE A 28 -12.91 -10.33 8.18
C ILE A 28 -11.53 -10.08 8.80
N LEU A 29 -11.06 -8.82 8.87
CA LEU A 29 -9.76 -8.48 9.46
C LEU A 29 -9.75 -8.55 11.00
N PHE A 30 -10.91 -8.46 11.67
CA PHE A 30 -11.00 -8.51 13.13
C PHE A 30 -10.97 -9.95 13.67
N PRO A 31 -10.23 -10.22 14.77
CA PRO A 31 -10.26 -11.53 15.41
C PRO A 31 -11.65 -11.83 15.98
N HIS A 32 -12.10 -13.08 15.93
CA HIS A 32 -13.46 -13.52 16.30
C HIS A 32 -13.98 -13.10 17.69
N LYS A 33 -13.11 -12.68 18.59
CA LYS A 33 -13.46 -12.21 19.95
C LYS A 33 -13.35 -10.69 20.12
N HIS A 34 -13.16 -9.94 19.04
CA HIS A 34 -12.98 -8.49 19.10
C HIS A 34 -14.29 -7.79 19.52
N ALA A 35 -14.20 -6.82 20.42
CA ALA A 35 -15.34 -6.06 20.94
C ALA A 35 -16.12 -5.27 19.86
N ALA A 36 -15.53 -5.11 18.67
CA ALA A 36 -16.18 -4.46 17.53
C ALA A 36 -17.16 -5.37 16.76
N ILE A 37 -17.09 -6.70 16.94
CA ILE A 37 -17.93 -7.65 16.19
C ILE A 37 -19.44 -7.43 16.41
N PRO A 38 -19.94 -7.22 17.64
CA PRO A 38 -21.36 -6.90 17.86
C PRO A 38 -21.81 -5.62 17.13
N ILE A 39 -20.95 -4.61 17.08
CA ILE A 39 -21.22 -3.35 16.37
C ILE A 39 -21.29 -3.60 14.86
N LEU A 40 -20.39 -4.43 14.32
CA LEU A 40 -20.40 -4.81 12.91
C LEU A 40 -21.65 -5.62 12.55
N ILE A 41 -22.08 -6.57 13.40
CA ILE A 41 -23.33 -7.33 13.23
C ILE A 41 -24.53 -6.38 13.20
N LEU A 42 -24.59 -5.41 14.11
CA LEU A 42 -25.63 -4.37 14.11
C LEU A 42 -25.61 -3.58 12.80
N MET A 43 -24.43 -3.15 12.34
CA MET A 43 -24.28 -2.43 11.07
C MET A 43 -24.75 -3.27 9.88
N TYR A 44 -24.44 -4.57 9.82
CA TYR A 44 -24.96 -5.47 8.78
C TYR A 44 -26.47 -5.60 8.82
N SER A 45 -27.05 -5.75 10.01
CA SER A 45 -28.51 -5.88 10.14
C SER A 45 -29.22 -4.62 9.65
N LEU A 46 -28.72 -3.44 10.01
CA LEU A 46 -29.21 -2.16 9.52
C LEU A 46 -29.05 -2.02 8.01
N LEU A 47 -27.92 -2.49 7.46
CA LEU A 47 -27.67 -2.43 6.03
C LEU A 47 -28.56 -3.38 5.22
N ALA A 48 -28.81 -4.58 5.74
CA ALA A 48 -29.72 -5.56 5.15
C ALA A 48 -31.16 -5.01 5.12
N ILE A 49 -31.61 -4.41 6.22
CA ILE A 49 -32.90 -3.71 6.30
C ILE A 49 -32.93 -2.56 5.26
N ALA A 50 -31.88 -1.74 5.18
CA ALA A 50 -31.79 -0.65 4.23
C ALA A 50 -31.80 -1.13 2.77
N LEU A 51 -31.20 -2.28 2.45
CA LEU A 51 -31.21 -2.89 1.11
C LEU A 51 -32.59 -3.44 0.73
N ILE A 52 -33.34 -3.99 1.70
CA ILE A 52 -34.70 -4.49 1.49
C ILE A 52 -35.69 -3.33 1.29
N VAL A 53 -35.57 -2.27 2.11
CA VAL A 53 -36.45 -1.09 2.08
C VAL A 53 -36.12 -0.17 0.90
N SER A 54 -34.85 -0.14 0.47
CA SER A 54 -34.42 0.62 -0.70
C SER A 54 -35.10 0.06 -1.96
N PRO A 55 -35.84 0.87 -2.73
CA PRO A 55 -36.51 0.40 -3.94
C PRO A 55 -35.50 -0.24 -4.91
N ARG A 56 -35.83 -1.45 -5.40
CA ARG A 56 -35.04 -2.22 -6.38
C ARG A 56 -34.58 -1.33 -7.53
N SER A 57 -33.32 -0.91 -7.49
CA SER A 57 -32.71 -0.14 -8.58
C SER A 57 -32.05 -1.03 -9.63
N TRP A 58 -32.52 -2.25 -9.80
CA TRP A 58 -32.17 -3.02 -10.99
C TRP A 58 -33.00 -2.49 -12.13
N LEU A 59 -32.70 -1.27 -12.56
CA LEU A 59 -33.31 -0.56 -13.68
C LEU A 59 -32.48 0.68 -14.02
N ILE A 60 -31.21 0.46 -14.38
CA ILE A 60 -30.75 1.09 -15.63
C ILE A 60 -31.49 0.38 -16.78
N LYS A 61 -32.83 0.30 -16.78
CA LYS A 61 -33.50 0.25 -18.09
C LYS A 61 -33.19 1.61 -18.64
N ARG A 62 -32.47 1.57 -19.76
CA ARG A 62 -32.67 2.49 -20.86
C ARG A 62 -34.17 2.75 -21.03
N ASN A 63 -34.68 3.75 -20.34
CA ASN A 63 -35.94 4.36 -20.66
C ASN A 63 -35.77 5.00 -22.03
N LYS A 64 -36.50 4.41 -23.00
CA LYS A 64 -36.83 4.90 -24.33
C LYS A 64 -35.64 5.32 -25.20
N LYS A 65 -35.43 4.60 -26.31
CA LYS A 65 -34.75 5.15 -27.50
C LYS A 65 -35.44 6.47 -27.87
N ALA A 66 -34.97 7.58 -27.32
CA ALA A 66 -35.40 8.90 -27.75
C ALA A 66 -34.96 9.01 -29.20
N LYS A 67 -35.94 9.03 -30.14
CA LYS A 67 -35.72 9.17 -31.58
C LYS A 67 -34.56 10.14 -31.81
N SER A 68 -33.52 9.60 -32.42
CA SER A 68 -32.29 10.31 -32.73
C SER A 68 -32.58 11.33 -33.81
N ASN A 69 -32.86 12.58 -33.42
CA ASN A 69 -32.75 13.67 -34.37
C ASN A 69 -31.27 13.92 -34.64
N ARG A 70 -30.90 13.70 -35.90
CA ARG A 70 -29.61 13.97 -36.53
C ARG A 70 -29.12 15.39 -36.15
N GLY A 71 -27.83 15.49 -35.81
CA GLY A 71 -27.17 16.73 -35.39
C GLY A 71 -26.56 16.72 -33.97
N ARG A 72 -26.49 15.57 -33.30
CA ARG A 72 -25.89 15.44 -31.95
C ARG A 72 -24.43 15.02 -32.02
N ALA A 73 -23.48 15.93 -31.77
CA ALA A 73 -22.17 15.55 -31.26
C ALA A 73 -22.27 15.42 -29.73
N SER A 74 -22.62 14.23 -29.24
CA SER A 74 -22.71 13.95 -27.80
C SER A 74 -21.49 13.15 -27.38
N ARG A 75 -20.56 13.76 -26.64
CA ARG A 75 -19.50 13.00 -25.94
C ARG A 75 -20.18 12.02 -24.98
N LYS A 76 -19.93 10.73 -25.15
CA LYS A 76 -20.50 9.66 -24.31
C LYS A 76 -19.90 9.80 -22.91
N SER A 77 -20.74 9.93 -21.88
CA SER A 77 -20.28 9.99 -20.49
C SER A 77 -19.66 8.65 -20.08
N LEU A 78 -18.45 8.70 -19.51
CA LEU A 78 -17.73 7.54 -18.96
C LEU A 78 -18.06 7.30 -17.48
N TYR A 79 -18.96 8.11 -16.89
CA TYR A 79 -19.27 8.10 -15.46
C TYR A 79 -19.78 6.74 -14.97
N ASN A 80 -20.63 6.08 -15.77
CA ASN A 80 -21.12 4.74 -15.42
C ASN A 80 -20.00 3.70 -15.41
N ASN A 81 -19.03 3.80 -16.33
CA ASN A 81 -17.88 2.91 -16.37
C ASN A 81 -16.98 3.13 -15.15
N SER A 82 -16.83 4.38 -14.70
CA SER A 82 -16.11 4.70 -13.48
C SER A 82 -16.74 4.04 -12.25
N ILE A 83 -18.07 4.15 -12.08
CA ILE A 83 -18.77 3.50 -10.95
C ILE A 83 -18.65 1.98 -11.00
N VAL A 84 -18.83 1.36 -12.18
CA VAL A 84 -18.72 -0.10 -12.33
C VAL A 84 -17.30 -0.59 -12.05
N SER A 85 -16.29 0.13 -12.54
CA SER A 85 -14.88 -0.17 -12.24
C SER A 85 -14.58 -0.03 -10.75
N MET A 86 -15.17 0.96 -10.07
CA MET A 86 -14.97 1.12 -8.62
C MET A 86 -15.61 -0.02 -7.81
N LEU A 87 -16.82 -0.45 -8.19
CA LEU A 87 -17.47 -1.62 -7.60
C LEU A 87 -16.63 -2.88 -7.77
N PHE A 88 -16.10 -3.10 -8.98
CA PHE A 88 -15.23 -4.24 -9.27
C PHE A 88 -13.97 -4.21 -8.43
N SER A 89 -13.32 -3.04 -8.32
CA SER A 89 -12.16 -2.83 -7.45
C SER A 89 -12.45 -3.18 -5.98
N ALA A 90 -13.60 -2.77 -5.45
CA ALA A 90 -14.01 -3.08 -4.09
C ALA A 90 -14.25 -4.60 -3.87
N VAL A 91 -14.88 -5.28 -4.83
CA VAL A 91 -15.09 -6.74 -4.79
C VAL A 91 -13.74 -7.48 -4.83
N CYS A 92 -12.81 -7.07 -5.69
CA CYS A 92 -11.47 -7.65 -5.71
C CYS A 92 -10.73 -7.44 -4.39
N MET A 93 -10.89 -6.27 -3.75
CA MET A 93 -10.28 -6.01 -2.44
C MET A 93 -10.87 -6.91 -1.35
N LEU A 94 -12.18 -7.16 -1.37
CA LEU A 94 -12.82 -8.13 -0.47
C LEU A 94 -12.28 -9.55 -0.73
N GLY A 95 -12.12 -9.95 -1.99
CA GLY A 95 -11.53 -11.23 -2.36
C GLY A 95 -10.09 -11.38 -1.87
N PHE A 96 -9.28 -10.32 -1.95
CA PHE A 96 -7.93 -10.27 -1.39
C PHE A 96 -7.95 -10.50 0.12
N VAL A 97 -8.74 -9.71 0.86
CA VAL A 97 -8.82 -9.82 2.33
C VAL A 97 -9.32 -11.21 2.76
N PHE A 98 -10.32 -11.75 2.07
CA PHE A 98 -10.82 -13.10 2.33
C PHE A 98 -9.74 -14.16 2.08
N SER A 99 -8.99 -14.03 0.98
CA SER A 99 -7.96 -15.01 0.64
C SER A 99 -6.82 -15.01 1.66
N VAL A 100 -6.36 -13.82 2.09
CA VAL A 100 -5.30 -13.66 3.10
C VAL A 100 -5.71 -14.27 4.45
N GLU A 101 -6.97 -14.13 4.86
CA GLU A 101 -7.42 -14.61 6.17
C GLU A 101 -7.82 -16.09 6.19
N PHE A 102 -8.21 -16.69 5.06
CA PHE A 102 -8.81 -18.03 5.05
C PHE A 102 -8.16 -19.04 4.10
N LEU A 103 -7.49 -18.60 3.03
CA LEU A 103 -6.96 -19.50 2.01
C LEU A 103 -5.44 -19.69 2.11
N GLU A 104 -4.70 -18.68 2.60
CA GLU A 104 -3.23 -18.71 2.73
C GLU A 104 -2.50 -19.04 1.39
N ILE A 105 -3.11 -18.70 0.25
CA ILE A 105 -2.56 -18.90 -1.10
C ILE A 105 -2.06 -17.56 -1.65
N ILE A 106 -0.77 -17.28 -1.42
CA ILE A 106 -0.10 -16.01 -1.71
C ILE A 106 -0.28 -15.53 -3.16
N GLU A 107 -0.22 -16.42 -4.15
CA GLU A 107 -0.30 -16.04 -5.57
C GLU A 107 -1.68 -15.48 -5.96
N VAL A 108 -2.73 -16.08 -5.39
CA VAL A 108 -4.12 -15.68 -5.64
C VAL A 108 -4.42 -14.36 -4.93
N GLU A 109 -3.95 -14.21 -3.70
CA GLU A 109 -4.09 -12.99 -2.89
C GLU A 109 -3.51 -11.77 -3.60
N ILE A 110 -2.23 -11.83 -3.99
CA ILE A 110 -1.54 -10.71 -4.64
C ILE A 110 -2.23 -10.33 -5.96
N SER A 111 -2.72 -11.31 -6.71
CA SER A 111 -3.45 -11.08 -7.96
C SER A 111 -4.72 -10.25 -7.74
N PHE A 112 -5.50 -10.56 -6.68
CA PHE A 112 -6.69 -9.78 -6.33
C PHE A 112 -6.36 -8.33 -5.94
N ALA A 113 -5.27 -8.11 -5.19
CA ALA A 113 -4.83 -6.78 -4.82
C ALA A 113 -4.41 -5.95 -6.04
N ILE A 114 -3.63 -6.54 -6.96
CA ILE A 114 -3.19 -5.87 -8.20
C ILE A 114 -4.40 -5.47 -9.06
N VAL A 115 -5.33 -6.40 -9.28
CA VAL A 115 -6.55 -6.14 -10.07
C VAL A 115 -7.40 -5.05 -9.42
N SER A 116 -7.51 -5.07 -8.09
CA SER A 116 -8.23 -4.03 -7.34
C SER A 116 -7.62 -2.64 -7.60
N PHE A 117 -6.30 -2.48 -7.44
CA PHE A 117 -5.64 -1.19 -7.66
C PHE A 117 -5.68 -0.72 -9.11
N LEU A 118 -5.50 -1.62 -10.09
CA LEU A 118 -5.64 -1.28 -11.51
C LEU A 118 -7.04 -0.79 -11.83
N SER A 119 -8.07 -1.47 -11.31
CA SER A 119 -9.46 -1.08 -11.52
C SER A 119 -9.82 0.24 -10.82
N MET A 120 -9.24 0.51 -9.65
CA MET A 120 -9.35 1.79 -8.96
C MET A 120 -8.76 2.93 -9.82
N PHE A 121 -7.57 2.72 -10.40
CA PHE A 121 -6.92 3.69 -11.26
C PHE A 121 -7.73 3.97 -12.54
N LEU A 122 -8.24 2.91 -13.19
CA LEU A 122 -9.13 3.04 -14.35
C LEU A 122 -10.41 3.79 -14.01
N SER A 123 -10.99 3.55 -12.82
CA SER A 123 -12.15 4.29 -12.35
C SER A 123 -11.88 5.78 -12.20
N GLY A 124 -10.76 6.15 -11.57
CA GLY A 124 -10.31 7.53 -11.42
C GLY A 124 -10.09 8.19 -12.79
N TYR A 125 -9.41 7.50 -13.71
CA TYR A 125 -9.21 7.98 -15.08
C TYR A 125 -10.54 8.23 -15.82
N TYR A 126 -11.49 7.30 -15.75
CA TYR A 126 -12.81 7.48 -16.36
C TYR A 126 -13.61 8.62 -15.72
N PHE A 127 -13.44 8.88 -14.43
CA PHE A 127 -14.08 10.00 -13.77
C PHE A 127 -13.48 11.34 -14.18
N ILE A 128 -12.15 11.44 -14.15
CA ILE A 128 -11.40 12.65 -14.49
C ILE A 128 -11.59 13.01 -15.95
N SER A 129 -11.55 12.04 -16.87
CA SER A 129 -11.75 12.28 -18.31
C SER A 129 -13.15 12.80 -18.69
N ASN A 130 -14.11 12.79 -17.76
CA ASN A 130 -15.42 13.44 -17.94
C ASN A 130 -15.41 14.96 -17.66
N SER A 131 -14.34 15.58 -17.14
CA SER A 131 -14.29 17.06 -17.10
C SER A 131 -14.09 17.63 -18.49
N GLU A 132 -14.86 18.67 -18.81
CA GLU A 132 -14.41 19.66 -19.79
C GLU A 132 -13.27 20.47 -19.18
N GLY A 133 -12.26 20.76 -20.01
CA GLY A 133 -10.95 21.29 -19.61
C GLY A 133 -11.00 22.64 -18.89
N TYR A 134 -11.39 22.61 -17.62
CA TYR A 134 -11.37 23.77 -16.74
C TYR A 134 -9.91 24.09 -16.38
N SER A 135 -9.38 25.09 -17.07
CA SER A 135 -8.08 25.76 -16.92
C SER A 135 -6.84 24.86 -16.97
N VAL A 136 -6.13 24.94 -18.09
CA VAL A 136 -4.79 24.37 -18.28
C VAL A 136 -3.83 24.78 -17.16
N GLU A 137 -4.00 25.98 -16.58
CA GLU A 137 -3.17 26.50 -15.48
C GLU A 137 -3.42 25.83 -14.13
N ARG A 138 -4.67 25.66 -13.67
CA ARG A 138 -4.94 24.97 -12.39
C ARG A 138 -4.49 23.51 -12.44
N ASN A 139 -4.62 22.86 -13.61
CA ASN A 139 -4.12 21.51 -13.82
C ASN A 139 -2.58 21.44 -13.76
N LYS A 140 -1.87 22.48 -14.22
CA LYS A 140 -0.41 22.58 -14.07
C LYS A 140 -0.01 22.69 -12.60
N THR A 141 -0.70 23.50 -11.80
CA THR A 141 -0.39 23.67 -10.36
C THR A 141 -0.64 22.38 -9.57
N ILE A 142 -1.78 21.71 -9.80
CA ILE A 142 -2.10 20.43 -9.15
C ILE A 142 -1.09 19.35 -9.55
N SER A 143 -0.72 19.29 -10.84
CA SER A 143 0.31 18.36 -11.33
C SER A 143 1.67 18.61 -10.68
N TRP A 144 2.08 19.87 -10.53
CA TRP A 144 3.30 20.24 -9.82
C TRP A 144 3.26 19.88 -8.33
N ALA A 145 2.14 20.14 -7.65
CA ALA A 145 1.96 19.78 -6.26
C ALA A 145 2.07 18.25 -6.05
N ILE A 146 1.41 17.47 -6.92
CA ILE A 146 1.51 16.00 -6.90
C ILE A 146 2.98 15.55 -7.07
N ARG A 147 3.72 16.14 -8.03
CA ARG A 147 5.14 15.81 -8.24
C ARG A 147 6.01 16.10 -7.01
N ILE A 148 5.84 17.27 -6.38
CA ILE A 148 6.59 17.65 -5.17
C ILE A 148 6.29 16.66 -4.04
N VAL A 149 5.02 16.30 -3.84
CA VAL A 149 4.61 15.31 -2.84
C VAL A 149 5.26 13.96 -3.12
N PHE A 150 5.24 13.48 -4.37
CA PHE A 150 5.91 12.22 -4.73
C PHE A 150 7.42 12.25 -4.51
N ILE A 151 8.10 13.36 -4.78
CA ILE A 151 9.54 13.51 -4.54
C ILE A 151 9.84 13.44 -3.04
N LEU A 152 9.12 14.22 -2.22
CA LEU A 152 9.27 14.21 -0.75
C LEU A 152 9.00 12.82 -0.18
N LEU A 153 8.00 12.13 -0.73
CA LEU A 153 7.64 10.80 -0.30
C LEU A 153 8.74 9.77 -0.64
N SER A 154 9.23 9.82 -1.87
CA SER A 154 10.31 8.94 -2.34
C SER A 154 11.57 9.14 -1.50
N PHE A 155 11.89 10.39 -1.15
CA PHE A 155 12.99 10.71 -0.25
C PHE A 155 12.78 10.15 1.16
N SER A 156 11.57 10.28 1.71
CA SER A 156 11.21 9.75 3.04
C SER A 156 11.31 8.22 3.09
N ILE A 157 10.83 7.53 2.05
CA ILE A 157 10.92 6.08 1.93
C ILE A 157 12.37 5.64 1.80
N LEU A 158 13.17 6.33 0.99
CA LEU A 158 14.61 6.05 0.88
C LEU A 158 15.32 6.23 2.22
N SER A 159 14.99 7.29 2.97
CA SER A 159 15.55 7.54 4.30
C SER A 159 15.18 6.42 5.29
N TRP A 160 13.91 6.00 5.30
CA TRP A 160 13.46 4.89 6.13
C TRP A 160 14.13 3.57 5.74
N ALA A 161 14.18 3.24 4.45
CA ALA A 161 14.83 2.05 3.95
C ALA A 161 16.31 1.97 4.34
N LYS A 162 17.04 3.09 4.25
CA LYS A 162 18.42 3.20 4.73
C LYS A 162 18.53 2.97 6.23
N GLY A 163 17.66 3.59 7.03
CA GLY A 163 17.62 3.39 8.47
C GLY A 163 17.39 1.92 8.86
N ALA A 164 16.45 1.25 8.19
CA ALA A 164 16.18 -0.16 8.39
C ALA A 164 17.39 -1.04 8.00
N ALA A 165 17.98 -0.81 6.82
CA ALA A 165 19.15 -1.55 6.36
C ALA A 165 20.37 -1.37 7.29
N MET A 166 20.61 -0.15 7.78
CA MET A 166 21.65 0.11 8.78
C MET A 166 21.43 -0.69 10.06
N GLY A 167 20.17 -0.82 10.52
CA GLY A 167 19.83 -1.60 11.70
C GLY A 167 20.05 -3.10 11.53
N TYR A 168 19.52 -3.70 10.45
CA TYR A 168 19.59 -5.16 10.25
C TYR A 168 20.95 -5.65 9.73
N MET A 169 21.64 -4.85 8.94
CA MET A 169 22.93 -5.22 8.33
C MET A 169 24.13 -4.65 9.08
N ASP A 170 23.91 -3.72 10.01
CA ASP A 170 24.96 -3.07 10.81
C ASP A 170 26.08 -2.53 9.89
N LEU A 171 25.64 -1.75 8.91
CA LEU A 171 26.46 -1.09 7.91
C LEU A 171 26.56 0.40 8.21
N THR A 172 27.64 1.03 7.75
CA THR A 172 27.72 2.49 7.72
C THR A 172 26.74 3.04 6.68
N TYR A 173 26.34 4.31 6.82
CA TYR A 173 25.41 4.96 5.88
C TYR A 173 25.92 4.93 4.41
N ASN A 174 27.23 5.04 4.22
CA ASN A 174 27.86 5.00 2.89
C ASN A 174 27.81 3.60 2.28
N ASP A 175 28.14 2.57 3.07
CA ASP A 175 28.09 1.17 2.62
C ASP A 175 26.66 0.67 2.39
N ALA A 176 25.70 1.24 3.12
CA ALA A 176 24.28 1.00 2.88
C ALA A 176 23.87 1.56 1.50
N SER A 177 24.27 2.80 1.19
CA SER A 177 23.82 3.51 -0.02
C SER A 177 24.24 2.92 -1.36
N SER A 178 25.29 2.09 -1.38
CA SER A 178 25.83 1.46 -2.58
C SER A 178 25.26 0.06 -2.87
N ARG A 179 24.45 -0.48 -1.95
CA ARG A 179 23.96 -1.87 -2.06
C ARG A 179 22.61 -1.97 -2.73
N MET A 180 22.52 -2.89 -3.69
CA MET A 180 21.30 -3.18 -4.46
C MET A 180 20.14 -3.61 -3.57
N ILE A 181 20.44 -4.22 -2.42
CA ILE A 181 19.49 -4.62 -1.39
C ILE A 181 18.58 -3.48 -0.92
N ILE A 182 19.12 -2.26 -0.83
CA ILE A 182 18.36 -1.10 -0.37
C ILE A 182 17.41 -0.63 -1.46
N TYR A 183 17.82 -0.64 -2.72
CA TYR A 183 16.96 -0.26 -3.83
C TYR A 183 15.79 -1.24 -4.01
N ALA A 184 16.02 -2.54 -3.83
CA ALA A 184 14.95 -3.54 -3.82
C ALA A 184 13.95 -3.31 -2.67
N TYR A 185 14.45 -3.03 -1.46
CA TYR A 185 13.62 -2.72 -0.29
C TYR A 185 12.82 -1.43 -0.49
N VAL A 186 13.44 -0.38 -1.03
CA VAL A 186 12.80 0.90 -1.38
C VAL A 186 11.70 0.70 -2.43
N LEU A 187 11.93 -0.10 -3.47
CA LEU A 187 10.92 -0.36 -4.50
C LEU A 187 9.67 -1.04 -3.92
N ILE A 188 9.85 -1.99 -3.01
CA ILE A 188 8.71 -2.72 -2.44
C ILE A 188 7.96 -1.85 -1.42
N ILE A 189 8.66 -1.13 -0.54
CA ILE A 189 8.02 -0.17 0.37
C ILE A 189 7.33 0.94 -0.42
N SER A 190 7.96 1.45 -1.48
CA SER A 190 7.33 2.45 -2.33
C SER A 190 6.08 1.94 -3.01
N LEU A 191 5.97 0.66 -3.40
CA LEU A 191 4.70 0.10 -3.86
C LEU A 191 3.63 0.06 -2.74
N ILE A 192 4.00 -0.38 -1.54
CA ILE A 192 3.11 -0.47 -0.38
C ILE A 192 2.61 0.91 0.06
N VAL A 193 3.46 1.94 0.01
CA VAL A 193 3.16 3.30 0.47
C VAL A 193 2.58 4.18 -0.66
N ALA A 194 3.04 4.04 -1.90
CA ALA A 194 2.50 4.81 -3.03
C ALA A 194 1.05 4.43 -3.34
N SER A 195 0.66 3.18 -3.12
CA SER A 195 -0.72 2.73 -3.33
C SER A 195 -1.76 3.52 -2.50
N PRO A 196 -1.69 3.57 -1.15
CA PRO A 196 -2.64 4.34 -0.34
C PRO A 196 -2.54 5.85 -0.58
N ILE A 197 -1.34 6.37 -0.87
CA ILE A 197 -1.12 7.81 -1.11
C ILE A 197 -1.66 8.26 -2.45
N SER A 198 -1.47 7.45 -3.49
CA SER A 198 -2.14 7.69 -4.78
C SER A 198 -3.65 7.70 -4.59
N GLY A 199 -4.18 6.80 -3.75
CA GLY A 199 -5.57 6.82 -3.35
C GLY A 199 -5.97 8.15 -2.71
N MET A 200 -5.23 8.64 -1.70
CA MET A 200 -5.51 9.95 -1.07
C MET A 200 -5.49 11.11 -2.06
N ILE A 201 -4.52 11.13 -2.99
CA ILE A 201 -4.46 12.16 -4.04
C ILE A 201 -5.70 12.08 -4.93
N TYR A 202 -6.11 10.87 -5.36
CA TYR A 202 -7.32 10.69 -6.14
C TYR A 202 -8.59 11.12 -5.38
N MET A 203 -8.64 10.96 -4.05
CA MET A 203 -9.74 11.48 -3.23
C MET A 203 -9.82 13.00 -3.33
N VAL A 204 -8.70 13.70 -3.10
CA VAL A 204 -8.64 15.16 -3.16
C VAL A 204 -9.05 15.66 -4.54
N VAL A 205 -8.52 15.07 -5.61
CA VAL A 205 -8.88 15.41 -6.99
C VAL A 205 -10.39 15.23 -7.23
N CYS A 206 -10.96 14.09 -6.80
CA CYS A 206 -12.38 13.83 -6.99
C CYS A 206 -13.30 14.72 -6.12
N PHE A 207 -12.85 15.17 -4.94
CA PHE A 207 -13.62 16.08 -4.07
C PHE A 207 -13.60 17.52 -4.59
N TYR A 208 -12.45 18.01 -5.03
CA TYR A 208 -12.29 19.42 -5.42
C TYR A 208 -12.72 19.72 -6.86
N GLU A 209 -12.74 18.72 -7.75
CA GLU A 209 -13.19 18.92 -9.12
C GLU A 209 -14.72 18.76 -9.25
N ILE A 210 -15.46 19.87 -9.24
CA ILE A 210 -16.87 19.89 -9.65
C ILE A 210 -16.91 19.63 -11.17
N LYS A 211 -17.10 18.37 -11.56
CA LYS A 211 -17.11 17.96 -12.96
C LYS A 211 -18.38 18.44 -13.65
N VAL A 212 -18.23 19.42 -14.53
CA VAL A 212 -19.30 19.96 -15.37
C VAL A 212 -19.04 19.54 -16.83
N VAL A 213 -20.06 18.99 -17.48
CA VAL A 213 -20.08 18.81 -18.95
C VAL A 213 -21.10 19.77 -19.54
N GLU A 214 -20.66 20.65 -20.43
CA GLU A 214 -21.49 21.51 -21.26
C GLU A 214 -22.14 20.72 -22.38
N ARG A 215 -23.46 20.83 -22.45
CA ARG A 215 -24.23 20.40 -23.62
C ARG A 215 -24.80 21.63 -24.29
N VAL A 216 -24.35 21.91 -25.50
CA VAL A 216 -24.89 22.98 -26.32
C VAL A 216 -26.09 22.44 -27.09
N TYR A 217 -27.24 23.09 -26.94
CA TYR A 217 -28.48 22.82 -27.65
C TYR A 217 -28.80 24.01 -28.55
N LYS A 218 -28.99 23.80 -29.85
CA LYS A 218 -29.66 24.78 -30.72
C LYS A 218 -31.11 24.35 -30.91
N LYS A 219 -32.08 25.17 -30.50
CA LYS A 219 -33.51 24.95 -30.79
C LYS A 219 -34.15 26.30 -31.14
N GLY A 220 -34.63 26.44 -32.37
CA GLY A 220 -35.29 27.66 -32.86
C GLY A 220 -34.40 28.90 -32.83
N GLY A 221 -33.17 28.82 -33.36
CA GLY A 221 -32.22 29.95 -33.41
C GLY A 221 -31.50 30.27 -32.08
N VAL A 222 -32.02 29.82 -30.93
CA VAL A 222 -31.43 30.08 -29.62
C VAL A 222 -30.49 28.95 -29.19
N THR A 223 -29.25 29.31 -28.85
CA THR A 223 -28.29 28.44 -28.17
C THR A 223 -28.61 28.36 -26.66
N LYS A 224 -28.78 27.14 -26.16
CA LYS A 224 -28.92 26.83 -24.73
C LYS A 224 -27.74 25.99 -24.30
N ILE A 225 -27.04 26.39 -23.24
CA ILE A 225 -25.95 25.62 -22.66
C ILE A 225 -26.47 24.92 -21.40
N MET A 226 -26.26 23.62 -21.29
CA MET A 226 -26.66 22.84 -20.12
C MET A 226 -25.42 22.27 -19.44
N HIS A 227 -25.23 22.60 -18.18
CA HIS A 227 -24.15 22.08 -17.37
C HIS A 227 -24.62 20.82 -16.64
N VAL A 228 -24.02 19.68 -16.95
CA VAL A 228 -24.29 18.42 -16.25
C VAL A 228 -23.23 18.23 -15.16
N LYS A 229 -23.65 18.24 -13.89
CA LYS A 229 -22.79 18.00 -12.72
C LYS A 229 -22.87 16.54 -12.30
N TYR A 230 -21.73 15.85 -12.24
CA TYR A 230 -21.65 14.48 -11.72
C TYR A 230 -21.31 14.46 -10.24
N ASN A 231 -21.88 13.52 -9.50
CA ASN A 231 -21.56 13.31 -8.10
C ASN A 231 -20.26 12.49 -7.95
N SER A 232 -19.28 12.99 -7.19
CA SER A 232 -18.01 12.28 -6.92
C SER A 232 -18.06 11.29 -5.76
N TRP A 233 -19.04 11.42 -4.85
CA TRP A 233 -19.22 10.55 -3.68
C TRP A 233 -19.17 9.02 -3.95
N PRO A 234 -19.76 8.48 -5.03
CA PRO A 234 -19.76 7.04 -5.30
C PRO A 234 -18.40 6.50 -5.76
N ILE A 235 -17.42 7.37 -5.96
CA ILE A 235 -16.05 7.03 -6.36
C ILE A 235 -15.11 7.35 -5.20
N THR A 236 -15.29 8.48 -4.52
CA THR A 236 -14.45 8.86 -3.38
C THR A 236 -14.65 7.97 -2.17
N ILE A 237 -15.89 7.67 -1.79
CA ILE A 237 -16.18 6.85 -0.61
C ILE A 237 -15.52 5.47 -0.74
N PRO A 238 -15.76 4.69 -1.81
CA PRO A 238 -15.13 3.38 -1.96
C PRO A 238 -13.61 3.43 -1.98
N LEU A 239 -13.04 4.54 -2.46
CA LEU A 239 -11.61 4.71 -2.54
C LEU A 239 -10.97 4.93 -1.15
N VAL A 240 -11.63 5.66 -0.23
CA VAL A 240 -11.29 5.69 1.21
C VAL A 240 -11.34 4.26 1.78
N MET A 241 -12.39 3.54 1.43
CA MET A 241 -12.70 2.23 1.98
C MET A 241 -11.68 1.14 1.56
N ILE A 242 -11.27 1.13 0.28
CA ILE A 242 -10.24 0.21 -0.24
C ILE A 242 -8.87 0.51 0.38
N THR A 243 -8.49 1.79 0.43
CA THR A 243 -7.19 2.19 0.99
C THR A 243 -7.08 1.88 2.49
N THR A 244 -8.14 2.10 3.26
CA THR A 244 -8.18 1.76 4.69
C THR A 244 -8.14 0.24 4.93
N SER A 245 -8.88 -0.55 4.16
CA SER A 245 -8.84 -2.02 4.25
C SER A 245 -7.45 -2.58 3.97
N PHE A 246 -6.77 -2.03 2.95
CA PHE A 246 -5.41 -2.44 2.60
C PHE A 246 -4.41 -2.08 3.70
N LEU A 247 -4.49 -0.86 4.24
CA LEU A 247 -3.63 -0.42 5.33
C LEU A 247 -3.83 -1.25 6.61
N MET A 248 -5.07 -1.63 6.95
CA MET A 248 -5.34 -2.51 8.09
C MET A 248 -4.75 -3.90 7.88
N CYS A 249 -4.91 -4.47 6.68
CA CYS A 249 -4.33 -5.75 6.31
C CYS A 249 -2.80 -5.71 6.41
N TYR A 250 -2.15 -4.70 5.83
CA TYR A 250 -0.71 -4.51 5.94
C TYR A 250 -0.29 -4.33 7.41
N GLY A 251 -1.00 -3.51 8.19
CA GLY A 251 -0.70 -3.31 9.61
C GLY A 251 -0.74 -4.61 10.43
N LYS A 252 -1.69 -5.50 10.16
CA LYS A 252 -1.79 -6.82 10.82
C LYS A 252 -0.62 -7.73 10.47
N TYR A 253 -0.19 -7.74 9.20
CA TYR A 253 0.83 -8.66 8.69
C TYR A 253 2.21 -8.04 8.43
N HIS A 254 2.44 -6.80 8.85
CA HIS A 254 3.64 -6.03 8.48
C HIS A 254 4.94 -6.77 8.84
N LYS A 255 5.04 -7.39 10.02
CA LYS A 255 6.25 -8.12 10.44
C LYS A 255 6.61 -9.25 9.46
N VAL A 256 5.61 -10.03 9.04
CA VAL A 256 5.79 -11.15 8.12
C VAL A 256 6.21 -10.64 6.74
N VAL A 257 5.50 -9.62 6.23
CA VAL A 257 5.79 -9.00 4.94
C VAL A 257 7.19 -8.37 4.93
N ASP A 258 7.52 -7.56 5.92
CA ASP A 258 8.81 -6.87 6.02
C ASP A 258 9.96 -7.89 6.14
N SER A 259 9.81 -8.93 6.98
CA SER A 259 10.80 -10.00 7.10
C SER A 259 11.01 -10.76 5.79
N TYR A 260 9.95 -11.04 5.03
CA TYR A 260 10.04 -11.69 3.73
C TYR A 260 10.81 -10.84 2.73
N ILE A 261 10.49 -9.54 2.67
CA ILE A 261 11.17 -8.58 1.78
C ILE A 261 12.64 -8.48 2.14
N VAL A 262 12.98 -8.31 3.42
CA VAL A 262 14.37 -8.22 3.87
C VAL A 262 15.12 -9.53 3.54
N ARG A 263 14.51 -10.70 3.81
CA ARG A 263 15.11 -12.00 3.47
C ARG A 263 15.41 -12.11 1.98
N LYS A 264 14.43 -11.81 1.11
CA LYS A 264 14.61 -11.88 -0.35
C LYS A 264 15.66 -10.90 -0.85
N SER A 265 15.71 -9.73 -0.24
CA SER A 265 16.72 -8.72 -0.56
C SER A 265 18.12 -9.25 -0.19
N ILE A 266 18.28 -9.86 1.00
CA ILE A 266 19.56 -10.47 1.43
C ILE A 266 19.96 -11.61 0.49
N GLU A 267 19.03 -12.51 0.16
CA GLU A 267 19.28 -13.64 -0.75
C GLU A 267 19.79 -13.19 -2.12
N SER A 268 19.37 -12.02 -2.60
CA SER A 268 19.77 -11.48 -3.92
C SER A 268 21.20 -10.95 -3.99
N GLU A 269 21.77 -10.48 -2.87
CA GLU A 269 23.10 -9.84 -2.84
C GLU A 269 24.15 -10.67 -2.07
N SER A 270 23.74 -11.79 -1.47
CA SER A 270 24.58 -12.59 -0.60
C SER A 270 25.07 -13.90 -1.24
N THR A 271 26.16 -14.42 -0.69
CA THR A 271 26.70 -15.73 -1.05
C THR A 271 26.33 -16.79 0.00
N LYS A 272 26.33 -18.07 -0.39
CA LYS A 272 26.10 -19.21 0.53
C LYS A 272 27.32 -19.59 1.39
N GLY A 273 28.47 -18.99 1.10
CA GLY A 273 29.72 -19.20 1.82
C GLY A 273 30.59 -17.96 1.81
N PHE A 274 31.68 -18.01 2.56
CA PHE A 274 32.64 -16.91 2.72
C PHE A 274 34.07 -17.43 2.61
N TRP A 275 35.01 -16.57 2.22
CA TRP A 275 36.42 -16.94 2.07
C TRP A 275 37.21 -16.55 3.32
N CYS A 276 37.89 -17.52 3.94
CA CYS A 276 38.56 -17.31 5.21
C CYS A 276 39.66 -18.36 5.44
N GLY A 277 40.83 -17.98 5.95
CA GLY A 277 41.92 -18.93 6.21
C GLY A 277 42.31 -19.75 4.96
N ASN A 278 42.47 -19.08 3.82
CA ASN A 278 42.83 -19.66 2.51
C ASN A 278 41.86 -20.73 1.95
N GLY A 279 40.59 -20.68 2.32
CA GLY A 279 39.57 -21.53 1.71
C GLY A 279 38.15 -20.98 1.85
N TYR A 280 37.24 -21.50 1.02
CA TYR A 280 35.81 -21.26 1.17
C TYR A 280 35.26 -22.05 2.36
N LYS A 281 34.47 -21.38 3.20
CA LYS A 281 33.80 -21.95 4.36
C LYS A 281 32.31 -21.65 4.30
N ALA A 282 31.52 -22.52 4.92
CA ALA A 282 30.09 -22.35 5.13
C ALA A 282 29.75 -22.75 6.58
N LEU A 283 28.62 -22.28 7.08
CA LEU A 283 28.12 -22.70 8.39
C LEU A 283 27.41 -24.05 8.22
N GLY A 284 28.13 -25.15 8.51
CA GLY A 284 27.63 -26.51 8.27
C GLY A 284 26.29 -26.84 8.94
N ALA A 285 25.97 -26.22 10.08
CA ALA A 285 24.70 -26.40 10.78
C ALA A 285 23.53 -25.55 10.21
N ASN A 286 23.81 -24.54 9.37
CA ASN A 286 22.82 -23.60 8.87
C ASN A 286 22.97 -23.44 7.35
N THR A 287 22.37 -24.35 6.57
CA THR A 287 22.42 -24.36 5.10
C THR A 287 21.81 -23.13 4.43
N ASP A 288 20.92 -22.44 5.16
CA ASP A 288 20.24 -21.24 4.69
C ASP A 288 21.00 -19.95 5.03
N ALA A 289 22.17 -20.08 5.68
CA ALA A 289 22.98 -18.93 6.03
C ALA A 289 23.47 -18.17 4.80
N ARG A 290 23.45 -16.84 4.89
CA ARG A 290 23.85 -15.93 3.82
C ARG A 290 24.95 -15.00 4.29
N PHE A 291 25.94 -14.78 3.43
CA PHE A 291 27.12 -14.01 3.75
C PHE A 291 27.27 -12.83 2.81
N ILE A 292 27.61 -11.68 3.38
CA ILE A 292 27.90 -10.47 2.65
C ILE A 292 29.29 -10.00 3.05
N LYS A 293 30.20 -9.88 2.07
CA LYS A 293 31.54 -9.36 2.30
C LYS A 293 31.49 -7.84 2.57
N LEU A 294 32.17 -7.40 3.62
CA LEU A 294 32.38 -5.98 3.93
C LEU A 294 33.80 -5.55 3.61
N SER A 295 34.77 -6.34 4.06
CA SER A 295 36.20 -6.14 3.87
C SER A 295 36.86 -7.49 3.61
N ASP A 296 38.17 -7.52 3.37
CA ASP A 296 38.89 -8.78 3.15
C ASP A 296 38.86 -9.75 4.33
N LYS A 297 38.68 -9.24 5.55
CA LYS A 297 38.59 -10.08 6.75
C LYS A 297 37.23 -10.02 7.45
N ASP A 298 36.30 -9.19 7.00
CA ASP A 298 34.99 -9.03 7.65
C ASP A 298 33.82 -9.34 6.74
N TYR A 299 32.89 -10.13 7.27
CA TYR A 299 31.65 -10.52 6.66
C TYR A 299 30.48 -10.24 7.60
N ARG A 300 29.29 -10.05 7.03
CA ARG A 300 28.01 -10.15 7.73
C ARG A 300 27.39 -11.49 7.41
N ALA A 301 26.97 -12.22 8.43
CA ALA A 301 26.28 -13.49 8.28
C ALA A 301 24.84 -13.34 8.74
N PHE A 302 23.91 -13.83 7.93
CA PHE A 302 22.47 -13.80 8.19
C PHE A 302 21.98 -15.24 8.28
N ILE A 303 21.28 -15.57 9.36
CA ILE A 303 20.68 -16.88 9.58
C ILE A 303 19.17 -16.67 9.71
N PHE A 304 18.42 -17.35 8.86
CA PHE A 304 16.96 -17.29 8.85
C PHE A 304 16.41 -18.44 9.70
N LYS A 305 15.70 -18.12 10.78
CA LYS A 305 15.06 -19.13 11.63
C LYS A 305 13.66 -18.67 12.02
N GLU A 306 12.64 -19.47 11.73
CA GLU A 306 11.25 -19.26 12.19
C GLU A 306 10.68 -17.85 11.87
N GLY A 307 11.07 -17.27 10.73
CA GLY A 307 10.62 -15.92 10.32
C GLY A 307 11.46 -14.77 10.89
N GLU A 308 12.42 -15.05 11.77
CA GLU A 308 13.39 -14.08 12.26
C GLU A 308 14.68 -14.09 11.44
N ILE A 309 15.26 -12.90 11.30
CA ILE A 309 16.56 -12.70 10.65
C ILE A 309 17.58 -12.42 11.75
N ARG A 310 18.45 -13.39 12.02
CA ARG A 310 19.55 -13.25 12.98
C ARG A 310 20.80 -12.80 12.26
N SER A 311 21.32 -11.65 12.64
CA SER A 311 22.48 -11.02 12.01
C SER A 311 23.73 -11.20 12.89
N TYR A 312 24.87 -11.48 12.28
CA TYR A 312 26.14 -11.72 12.95
C TYR A 312 27.29 -11.00 12.25
N ARG A 313 28.22 -10.43 13.03
CA ARG A 313 29.54 -10.03 12.54
C ARG A 313 30.42 -11.25 12.49
N LEU A 314 30.99 -11.53 11.33
CA LEU A 314 31.96 -12.61 11.14
C LEU A 314 33.30 -11.99 10.78
N SER A 315 34.30 -12.20 11.63
CA SER A 315 35.68 -11.75 11.37
C SER A 315 36.60 -12.95 11.19
N CYS A 316 37.42 -12.90 10.14
CA CYS A 316 38.38 -13.92 9.78
C CYS A 316 39.61 -13.90 10.69
N LEU A 317 40.08 -15.09 11.04
CA LEU A 317 41.29 -15.34 11.81
C LEU A 317 42.27 -16.11 10.93
N ASP A 318 43.56 -15.86 11.13
CA ASP A 318 44.62 -16.49 10.33
C ASP A 318 44.86 -17.97 10.75
N SER A 319 44.33 -18.40 11.91
CA SER A 319 44.45 -19.76 12.45
C SER A 319 43.11 -20.28 13.03
N TYR A 320 43.02 -21.60 13.24
CA TYR A 320 41.82 -22.26 13.79
C TYR A 320 41.33 -21.56 15.08
N PRO A 321 40.03 -21.22 15.22
CA PRO A 321 38.85 -21.70 14.45
C PRO A 321 38.59 -20.98 13.12
N TYR A 322 39.55 -20.20 12.61
CA TYR A 322 39.55 -19.44 11.35
C TYR A 322 38.54 -18.30 11.27
N TYR A 323 37.53 -18.24 12.12
CA TYR A 323 36.61 -17.12 12.18
C TYR A 323 36.00 -16.98 13.57
N LYS A 324 35.57 -15.76 13.89
CA LYS A 324 34.80 -15.43 15.09
C LYS A 324 33.47 -14.84 14.68
N MET A 325 32.38 -15.34 15.28
CA MET A 325 31.04 -14.77 15.09
C MET A 325 30.60 -14.01 16.34
N LYS A 326 30.06 -12.80 16.15
CA LYS A 326 29.42 -12.02 17.21
C LYS A 326 28.00 -11.66 16.77
N TYR A 327 27.01 -11.97 17.60
CA TYR A 327 25.62 -11.62 17.34
C TYR A 327 25.43 -10.10 17.30
N ILE A 328 24.57 -9.64 16.39
CA ILE A 328 24.18 -8.25 16.24
C ILE A 328 22.75 -8.13 16.73
N LEU A 329 22.56 -7.27 17.73
CA LEU A 329 21.23 -6.90 18.20
C LEU A 329 20.62 -5.95 17.19
N THR A 330 19.55 -6.39 16.53
CA THR A 330 18.87 -5.63 15.47
C THR A 330 17.67 -4.84 15.99
N GLU A 331 17.11 -5.23 17.14
CA GLU A 331 15.97 -4.55 17.75
C GLU A 331 16.41 -3.47 18.75
N PRO A 332 15.86 -2.24 18.67
CA PRO A 332 16.25 -1.13 19.54
C PRO A 332 15.98 -1.41 21.03
N GLU A 333 14.96 -2.21 21.35
CA GLU A 333 14.68 -2.65 22.72
C GLU A 333 15.80 -3.56 23.25
N ASN A 334 16.23 -4.54 22.44
CA ASN A 334 17.31 -5.45 22.81
C ASN A 334 18.67 -4.73 22.92
N ILE A 335 18.94 -3.75 22.05
CA ILE A 335 20.12 -2.88 22.16
C ILE A 335 20.09 -2.11 23.48
N ARG A 336 18.95 -1.50 23.83
CA ARG A 336 18.81 -0.72 25.06
C ARG A 336 18.96 -1.57 26.32
N VAL A 337 18.45 -2.80 26.31
CA VAL A 337 18.63 -3.76 27.40
C VAL A 337 20.11 -4.15 27.52
N GLN A 338 20.78 -4.46 26.41
CA GLN A 338 22.20 -4.81 26.42
C GLN A 338 23.07 -3.65 26.93
N MET A 339 22.80 -2.41 26.51
CA MET A 339 23.53 -1.23 27.00
C MET A 339 23.42 -1.10 28.53
N LYS A 340 22.23 -1.33 29.10
CA LYS A 340 22.06 -1.33 30.56
C LYS A 340 22.81 -2.47 31.25
N ILE A 341 22.83 -3.66 30.65
CA ILE A 341 23.59 -4.80 31.18
C ILE A 341 25.10 -4.51 31.14
N ASP A 342 25.58 -3.89 30.07
CA ASP A 342 26.99 -3.54 29.89
C ASP A 342 27.41 -2.44 30.89
N GLU A 343 26.54 -1.45 31.14
CA GLU A 343 26.72 -0.41 32.16
C GLU A 343 26.81 -1.03 33.56
N ILE A 344 25.86 -1.91 33.92
CA ILE A 344 25.87 -2.63 35.19
C ILE A 344 27.13 -3.49 35.34
N SER A 345 27.55 -4.18 34.27
CA SER A 345 28.75 -5.02 34.29
C SER A 345 30.02 -4.21 34.47
N HIS A 346 30.09 -3.03 33.85
CA HIS A 346 31.19 -2.08 34.01
C HIS A 346 31.25 -1.55 35.45
N ASP A 347 30.11 -1.21 36.04
CA ASP A 347 30.03 -0.72 37.41
C ASP A 347 30.43 -1.78 38.43
N ILE A 348 29.97 -3.03 38.26
CA ILE A 348 30.39 -4.17 39.08
C ILE A 348 31.92 -4.37 39.01
N LYS A 349 32.50 -4.29 37.81
CA LYS A 349 33.94 -4.44 37.62
C LYS A 349 34.74 -3.32 38.29
N ASN A 350 34.21 -2.10 38.30
CA ASN A 350 34.83 -0.97 38.98
C ASN A 350 34.71 -1.05 40.50
N ILE A 351 33.60 -1.60 41.02
CA ILE A 351 33.45 -1.88 42.46
C ILE A 351 34.42 -2.98 42.89
N GLY A 352 34.59 -4.04 42.09
CA GLY A 352 35.54 -5.12 42.37
C GLY A 352 37.00 -4.64 42.41
N LYS A 353 37.37 -3.69 41.53
CA LYS A 353 38.71 -3.08 41.50
C LYS A 353 39.00 -2.11 42.66
N ARG A 354 37.98 -1.62 43.37
CA ARG A 354 38.15 -0.75 44.55
C ARG A 354 38.27 -1.54 45.87
N LYS A 355 38.09 -2.86 45.83
CA LYS A 355 38.14 -3.75 47.00
C LYS A 355 39.39 -4.64 47.06
N GLY A 356 40.33 -4.49 46.12
CA GLY A 356 41.69 -4.99 46.22
C GLY A 356 42.64 -3.81 46.22
#